data_AF-A0A7S0MJB9-F1
#
_entry.id   AF-A0A7S0MJB9-F1
#
_cell.length_a   1.000
_cell.length_b   1.000
_cell.length_c   1.000
_cell.angle_alpha   90.00
_cell.angle_beta   90.00
_cell.angle_gamma   90.00
#
_symmetry.space_group_name_H-M   'P 1'
#
loop_
_entity.id
_entity.type
_entity.pdbx_description
1 polymer ?
#
loop_
_entity_poly.entity_id
_entity_poly.type
_entity_poly.pdbx_seq_one_letter_code
_entity_poly.pdbx_strand_id
1 'polypeptide(L)'
;ELRLDYNKLNSIDEGVGACTNLTALSFVDNQVRSMPASLGFATSLTSVGFQGNPLASPPILYLRKREIPWILRYLRALHAACELGTLQLMSMKLSEIPEDVFTKNIVKLHLNCNEIRDVQEGVTSLSSLQSISLANNKLMRIPPSICQTRGLQSLIVDDNMITEIGDDIRHLCNLVSLSAAHNAISSISPVIVHLAQLRRLCIDGNRFNNFPDSILSLTELTALSMRECALSVLPPAIARLSKLRDLNLSDNALDGLPLLGALSLLSILRLSNNRYMELPDAVLSLRDLKELSLTGNLIQ
;
A
#
# COMPACT_ATOMS: atom_id res chain seq x y z
N GLU A 1 3.25 2.13 -40.53
CA GLU A 1 2.69 0.83 -40.08
C GLU A 1 3.77 -0.24 -40.17
N LEU A 2 3.75 -1.25 -39.30
CA LEU A 2 4.64 -2.42 -39.35
C LEU A 2 3.78 -3.68 -39.32
N ARG A 3 3.88 -4.52 -40.37
CA ARG A 3 3.10 -5.76 -40.50
C ARG A 3 4.05 -6.96 -40.56
N LEU A 4 3.88 -7.87 -39.61
CA LEU A 4 4.72 -9.04 -39.36
C LEU A 4 3.87 -10.33 -39.33
N ASP A 5 2.67 -10.29 -39.90
CA ASP A 5 1.68 -11.36 -39.83
C ASP A 5 2.14 -12.64 -40.52
N TYR A 6 1.67 -13.80 -40.05
CA TYR A 6 1.89 -15.13 -40.64
C TYR A 6 3.38 -15.53 -40.74
N ASN A 7 4.14 -15.19 -39.70
CA ASN A 7 5.56 -15.55 -39.59
C ASN A 7 5.79 -16.58 -38.47
N LYS A 8 7.06 -16.83 -38.13
CA LYS A 8 7.47 -17.72 -37.03
C LYS A 8 8.22 -16.95 -35.94
N LEU A 9 7.88 -15.69 -35.73
CA LEU A 9 8.53 -14.83 -34.75
C LEU A 9 8.25 -15.37 -33.35
N ASN A 10 9.31 -15.58 -32.56
CA ASN A 10 9.20 -15.93 -31.15
C ASN A 10 9.22 -14.68 -30.24
N SER A 11 9.68 -13.56 -30.78
CA SER A 11 9.79 -12.26 -30.08
C SER A 11 9.73 -11.10 -31.07
N ILE A 12 9.43 -9.91 -30.55
CA ILE A 12 9.58 -8.64 -31.26
C ILE A 12 10.73 -7.90 -30.57
N ASP A 13 11.61 -7.30 -31.37
CA ASP A 13 12.79 -6.60 -30.88
C ASP A 13 12.44 -5.33 -30.06
N GLU A 14 13.22 -5.03 -29.02
CA GLU A 14 13.02 -3.84 -28.19
C GLU A 14 13.27 -2.53 -28.98
N GLY A 15 13.92 -2.57 -30.14
CA GLY A 15 14.04 -1.43 -31.05
C GLY A 15 12.70 -0.87 -31.55
N VAL A 16 11.61 -1.65 -31.50
CA VAL A 16 10.27 -1.19 -31.91
C VAL A 16 9.79 0.03 -31.11
N GLY A 17 10.26 0.18 -29.87
CA GLY A 17 9.93 1.32 -29.02
C GLY A 17 10.49 2.66 -29.53
N ALA A 18 11.56 2.63 -30.34
CA ALA A 18 12.14 3.82 -30.96
C ALA A 18 11.30 4.33 -32.15
N CYS A 19 10.38 3.50 -32.67
CA CYS A 19 9.50 3.88 -33.77
C CYS A 19 8.33 4.74 -33.26
N THR A 20 8.61 5.96 -32.80
CA THR A 20 7.59 6.86 -32.20
C THR A 20 6.46 7.24 -33.15
N ASN A 21 6.72 7.27 -34.46
CA ASN A 21 5.74 7.52 -35.52
C ASN A 21 4.93 6.26 -35.93
N LEU A 22 5.15 5.11 -35.29
CA LEU A 22 4.45 3.88 -35.61
C LEU A 22 2.98 3.97 -35.17
N THR A 23 2.06 3.97 -36.14
CA THR A 23 0.62 4.07 -35.90
C THR A 23 -0.07 2.71 -35.75
N ALA A 24 0.41 1.69 -36.45
CA ALA A 24 -0.12 0.33 -36.38
C ALA A 24 1.00 -0.70 -36.38
N LEU A 25 0.88 -1.69 -35.51
CA LEU A 25 1.76 -2.85 -35.41
C LEU A 25 0.90 -4.12 -35.52
N SER A 26 1.21 -5.00 -36.47
CA SER A 26 0.53 -6.29 -36.60
C SER A 26 1.56 -7.41 -36.60
N PHE A 27 1.33 -8.45 -35.80
CA PHE A 27 2.14 -9.66 -35.72
C PHE A 27 1.26 -10.90 -35.55
N VAL A 28 0.12 -10.93 -36.24
CA VAL A 28 -0.87 -12.02 -36.18
C VAL A 28 -0.25 -13.35 -36.60
N ASP A 29 -0.70 -14.45 -36.00
CA ASP A 29 -0.28 -15.83 -36.30
C ASP A 29 1.24 -16.00 -36.29
N ASN A 30 1.83 -15.72 -35.12
CA ASN A 30 3.24 -15.92 -34.80
C ASN A 30 3.37 -16.75 -33.50
N GLN A 31 4.57 -16.79 -32.91
CA GLN A 31 4.86 -17.52 -31.66
C GLN A 31 5.33 -16.58 -30.53
N VAL A 32 4.93 -15.30 -30.60
CA VAL A 32 5.37 -14.27 -29.66
C VAL A 32 4.71 -14.48 -28.29
N ARG A 33 5.53 -14.61 -27.24
CA ARG A 33 5.06 -14.84 -25.86
C ARG A 33 4.90 -13.56 -25.05
N SER A 34 5.59 -12.48 -25.43
CA SER A 34 5.47 -11.20 -24.75
C SER A 34 5.70 -10.04 -25.71
N MET A 35 4.96 -8.96 -25.53
CA MET A 35 5.29 -7.69 -26.19
C MET A 35 6.54 -7.09 -25.53
N PRO A 36 7.46 -6.48 -26.31
CA PRO A 36 8.63 -5.82 -25.75
C PRO A 36 8.21 -4.61 -24.90
N ALA A 37 8.91 -4.40 -23.79
CA ALA A 37 8.52 -3.35 -22.84
C ALA A 37 8.71 -1.95 -23.45
N SER A 38 9.70 -1.79 -24.34
CA SER A 38 9.95 -0.57 -25.09
C SER A 38 8.78 -0.13 -25.97
N LEU A 39 7.88 -1.04 -26.37
CA LEU A 39 6.70 -0.69 -27.17
C LEU A 39 5.84 0.36 -26.45
N GLY A 40 5.92 0.45 -25.11
CA GLY A 40 5.32 1.52 -24.32
C GLY A 40 5.74 2.94 -24.69
N PHE A 41 6.80 3.12 -25.48
CA PHE A 41 7.27 4.42 -26.00
C PHE A 41 6.79 4.74 -27.42
N ALA A 42 6.11 3.81 -28.11
CA ALA A 42 5.49 4.06 -29.41
C ALA A 42 4.20 4.88 -29.23
N THR A 43 4.33 6.18 -28.92
CA THR A 43 3.23 7.05 -28.49
C THR A 43 2.16 7.30 -29.56
N SER A 44 2.49 7.15 -30.84
CA SER A 44 1.52 7.29 -31.94
C SER A 44 0.75 6.00 -32.25
N LEU A 45 1.00 4.90 -31.53
CA LEU A 45 0.39 3.61 -31.80
C LEU A 45 -1.10 3.62 -31.42
N THR A 46 -1.95 3.32 -32.41
CA THR A 46 -3.42 3.30 -32.25
C THR A 46 -4.03 1.92 -32.53
N SER A 47 -3.28 1.01 -33.14
CA SER A 47 -3.74 -0.35 -33.44
C SER A 47 -2.62 -1.38 -33.23
N VAL A 48 -2.97 -2.49 -32.55
CA VAL A 48 -2.09 -3.65 -32.37
C VAL A 48 -2.83 -4.94 -32.72
N GLY A 49 -2.39 -5.62 -33.76
CA GLY A 49 -2.85 -6.96 -34.15
C GLY A 49 -1.93 -8.03 -33.58
N PHE A 50 -2.45 -8.92 -32.72
CA PHE A 50 -1.65 -9.91 -31.99
C PHE A 50 -2.30 -11.30 -31.90
N GLN A 51 -3.42 -11.51 -32.61
CA GLN A 51 -4.16 -12.77 -32.63
C GLN A 51 -3.26 -13.93 -33.06
N GLY A 52 -3.58 -15.15 -32.63
CA GLY A 52 -2.79 -16.34 -33.00
C GLY A 52 -1.42 -16.45 -32.33
N ASN A 53 -1.13 -15.63 -31.30
CA ASN A 53 0.11 -15.71 -30.52
C ASN A 53 -0.16 -16.23 -29.09
N PRO A 54 0.78 -17.00 -28.50
CA PRO A 54 0.71 -17.45 -27.11
C PRO A 54 1.17 -16.36 -26.12
N LEU A 55 0.58 -15.15 -26.18
CA LEU A 55 0.97 -14.03 -25.33
C LEU A 55 0.66 -14.28 -23.85
N ALA A 56 1.67 -14.15 -23.00
CA ALA A 56 1.52 -14.12 -21.54
C ALA A 56 1.60 -12.68 -20.99
N SER A 57 2.30 -11.77 -21.68
CA SER A 57 2.48 -10.38 -21.26
C SER A 57 2.32 -9.41 -22.44
N PRO A 58 1.54 -8.32 -22.32
CA PRO A 58 0.68 -7.96 -21.17
C PRO A 58 -0.45 -8.97 -20.94
N PRO A 59 -1.05 -9.00 -19.74
CA PRO A 59 -2.12 -9.94 -19.43
C PRO A 59 -3.31 -9.83 -20.41
N ILE A 60 -3.59 -10.93 -21.12
CA ILE A 60 -4.58 -11.00 -22.22
C ILE A 60 -5.96 -10.49 -21.79
N LEU A 61 -6.36 -10.74 -20.54
CA LEU A 61 -7.66 -10.32 -19.99
C LEU A 61 -7.91 -8.82 -20.19
N TYR A 62 -6.85 -8.01 -20.10
CA TYR A 62 -6.91 -6.57 -20.23
C TYR A 62 -6.69 -6.11 -21.67
N LEU A 63 -5.93 -6.85 -22.49
CA LEU A 63 -5.71 -6.53 -23.91
C LEU A 63 -7.02 -6.49 -24.72
N ARG A 64 -7.96 -7.42 -24.47
CA ARG A 64 -9.22 -7.50 -25.25
C ARG A 64 -10.27 -6.47 -24.83
N LYS A 65 -10.13 -5.89 -23.64
CA LYS A 65 -11.14 -5.03 -22.99
C LYS A 65 -10.69 -3.56 -22.82
N ARG A 66 -9.44 -3.25 -23.14
CA ARG A 66 -8.82 -1.94 -22.88
C ARG A 66 -8.17 -1.39 -24.15
N GLU A 67 -8.14 -0.08 -24.23
CA GLU A 67 -7.60 0.68 -25.35
C GLU A 67 -6.06 0.62 -25.37
N ILE A 68 -5.46 0.83 -26.54
CA ILE A 68 -3.99 0.85 -26.73
C ILE A 68 -3.24 1.72 -25.71
N PRO A 69 -3.73 2.90 -25.26
CA PRO A 69 -3.08 3.67 -24.20
C PRO A 69 -2.82 2.88 -22.91
N TRP A 70 -3.70 1.94 -22.55
CA TRP A 70 -3.50 1.06 -21.39
C TRP A 70 -2.30 0.14 -21.59
N ILE A 71 -2.20 -0.48 -22.78
CA ILE A 71 -1.10 -1.38 -23.16
C ILE A 71 0.23 -0.63 -23.07
N LEU A 72 0.29 0.55 -23.69
CA LEU A 72 1.50 1.37 -23.72
C LEU A 72 1.92 1.79 -22.31
N ARG A 73 0.95 2.17 -21.47
CA ARG A 73 1.22 2.53 -20.07
C ARG A 73 1.75 1.33 -19.28
N TYR A 74 1.16 0.15 -19.45
CA TYR A 74 1.61 -1.08 -18.79
C TYR A 74 3.05 -1.43 -19.16
N LEU A 75 3.35 -1.47 -20.46
CA LEU A 75 4.68 -1.82 -20.97
C LEU A 75 5.74 -0.80 -20.53
N ARG A 76 5.39 0.49 -20.52
CA ARG A 76 6.28 1.54 -19.99
C ARG A 76 6.56 1.36 -18.49
N ALA A 77 5.56 0.96 -17.71
CA ALA A 77 5.75 0.67 -16.29
C ALA A 77 6.67 -0.53 -16.07
N LEU A 78 6.51 -1.60 -16.88
CA LEU A 78 7.42 -2.74 -16.86
C LEU A 78 8.85 -2.36 -17.25
N HIS A 79 9.02 -1.52 -18.27
CA HIS A 79 10.33 -1.02 -18.69
C HIS A 79 11.02 -0.23 -17.57
N ALA A 80 10.32 0.73 -16.98
CA ALA A 80 10.84 1.56 -15.88
C ALA A 80 11.17 0.74 -14.63
N ALA A 81 10.42 -0.33 -14.36
CA ALA A 81 10.68 -1.22 -13.23
C ALA A 81 12.03 -1.94 -13.32
N CYS A 82 12.49 -2.27 -14.54
CA CYS A 82 13.80 -2.88 -14.75
C CYS A 82 14.97 -1.98 -14.33
N GLU A 83 14.81 -0.66 -14.48
CA GLU A 83 15.86 0.32 -14.13
C GLU A 83 15.76 0.81 -12.69
N LEU A 84 14.54 1.08 -12.21
CA LEU A 84 14.30 1.75 -10.93
C LEU A 84 13.98 0.79 -9.78
N GLY A 85 13.78 -0.50 -10.08
CA GLY A 85 13.27 -1.49 -9.12
C GLY A 85 11.88 -1.15 -8.57
N THR A 86 11.16 -0.21 -9.19
CA THR A 86 9.85 0.26 -8.74
C THR A 86 8.84 0.08 -9.87
N LEU A 87 7.82 -0.75 -9.64
CA LEU A 87 6.76 -1.00 -10.60
C LEU A 87 5.51 -0.21 -10.23
N GLN A 88 5.11 0.70 -11.12
CA GLN A 88 3.95 1.58 -10.94
C GLN A 88 2.77 1.13 -11.80
N LEU A 89 1.79 0.48 -11.18
CA LEU A 89 0.57 -0.02 -11.82
C LEU A 89 -0.70 0.64 -11.26
N MET A 90 -0.60 1.92 -10.86
CA MET A 90 -1.70 2.67 -10.26
C MET A 90 -2.80 2.98 -11.30
N SER A 91 -4.06 2.99 -10.89
CA SER A 91 -5.21 3.40 -11.74
C SER A 91 -5.32 2.63 -13.06
N MET A 92 -4.98 1.34 -13.05
CA MET A 92 -5.01 0.48 -14.23
C MET A 92 -6.28 -0.37 -14.33
N LYS A 93 -7.21 -0.22 -13.38
CA LYS A 93 -8.45 -1.02 -13.29
C LYS A 93 -8.14 -2.52 -13.25
N LEU A 94 -7.06 -2.89 -12.57
CA LEU A 94 -6.64 -4.27 -12.35
C LEU A 94 -7.56 -4.90 -11.31
N SER A 95 -8.17 -6.06 -11.60
CA SER A 95 -8.88 -6.86 -10.61
C SER A 95 -7.96 -7.81 -9.84
N GLU A 96 -6.75 -8.03 -10.36
CA GLU A 96 -5.75 -8.95 -9.84
C GLU A 96 -4.36 -8.50 -10.29
N ILE A 97 -3.29 -8.94 -9.60
CA ILE A 97 -1.92 -8.63 -10.03
C ILE A 97 -1.57 -9.52 -11.24
N PRO A 98 -1.09 -8.95 -12.36
CA PRO A 98 -0.70 -9.74 -13.52
C PRO A 98 0.44 -10.74 -13.23
N GLU A 99 0.36 -11.96 -13.76
CA GLU A 99 1.33 -13.04 -13.45
C GLU A 99 2.77 -12.69 -13.84
N ASP A 100 2.96 -11.93 -14.92
CA ASP A 100 4.27 -11.51 -15.40
C ASP A 100 4.99 -10.56 -14.41
N VAL A 101 4.24 -9.89 -13.52
CA VAL A 101 4.82 -9.08 -12.44
C VAL A 101 5.60 -9.95 -11.46
N PHE A 102 5.12 -11.16 -11.15
CA PHE A 102 5.75 -12.07 -10.18
C PHE A 102 7.12 -12.59 -10.62
N THR A 103 7.46 -12.43 -11.91
CA THR A 103 8.76 -12.78 -12.47
C THR A 103 9.78 -11.64 -12.42
N LYS A 104 9.37 -10.44 -11.99
CA LYS A 104 10.23 -9.26 -11.99
C LYS A 104 10.99 -9.12 -10.69
N ASN A 105 12.22 -8.64 -10.78
CA ASN A 105 13.01 -8.29 -9.61
C ASN A 105 12.72 -6.84 -9.20
N ILE A 106 11.66 -6.65 -8.40
CA ILE A 106 11.21 -5.33 -7.95
C ILE A 106 11.32 -5.20 -6.44
N VAL A 107 11.65 -3.98 -6.01
CA VAL A 107 11.76 -3.57 -4.59
C VAL A 107 10.48 -2.89 -4.12
N LYS A 108 9.81 -2.16 -5.02
CA LYS A 108 8.57 -1.42 -4.71
C LYS A 108 7.48 -1.73 -5.72
N LEU A 109 6.27 -2.00 -5.24
CA LEU A 109 5.10 -2.27 -6.07
C LEU A 109 3.95 -1.35 -5.68
N HIS A 110 3.54 -0.48 -6.60
CA HIS A 110 2.42 0.44 -6.40
C HIS A 110 1.21 0.01 -7.22
N LEU A 111 0.16 -0.42 -6.54
CA LEU A 111 -1.09 -0.93 -7.11
C LEU A 111 -2.30 -0.07 -6.71
N ASN A 112 -2.06 1.19 -6.36
CA ASN A 112 -3.10 2.07 -5.84
C ASN A 112 -4.23 2.34 -6.86
N CYS A 113 -5.44 2.58 -6.37
CA CYS A 113 -6.59 2.95 -7.20
C CYS A 113 -6.92 1.86 -8.26
N ASN A 114 -6.91 0.59 -7.86
CA ASN A 114 -7.30 -0.53 -8.71
C ASN A 114 -8.58 -1.20 -8.15
N GLU A 115 -8.90 -2.40 -8.62
CA GLU A 115 -10.08 -3.15 -8.23
C GLU A 115 -9.72 -4.50 -7.58
N ILE A 116 -8.53 -4.56 -6.98
CA ILE A 116 -7.96 -5.79 -6.43
C ILE A 116 -8.72 -6.17 -5.16
N ARG A 117 -9.18 -7.42 -5.11
CA ARG A 117 -9.90 -7.99 -3.95
C ARG A 117 -9.05 -8.93 -3.11
N ASP A 118 -8.05 -9.53 -3.72
CA ASP A 118 -7.11 -10.43 -3.08
C ASP A 118 -5.77 -10.40 -3.84
N VAL A 119 -4.71 -10.88 -3.21
CA VAL A 119 -3.39 -10.97 -3.80
C VAL A 119 -2.99 -12.42 -3.95
N GLN A 120 -2.56 -12.81 -5.15
CA GLN A 120 -2.24 -14.20 -5.47
C GLN A 120 -0.93 -14.64 -4.81
N GLU A 121 -0.77 -15.95 -4.59
CA GLU A 121 0.44 -16.54 -3.97
C GLU A 121 1.73 -16.19 -4.71
N GLY A 122 1.66 -15.91 -6.02
CA GLY A 122 2.80 -15.45 -6.81
C GLY A 122 3.51 -14.22 -6.24
N VAL A 123 2.86 -13.40 -5.39
CA VAL A 123 3.55 -12.28 -4.72
C VAL A 123 4.73 -12.74 -3.86
N THR A 124 4.71 -13.98 -3.36
CA THR A 124 5.76 -14.57 -2.53
C THR A 124 7.06 -14.83 -3.30
N SER A 125 7.02 -14.90 -4.63
CA SER A 125 8.23 -15.05 -5.46
C SER A 125 9.02 -13.75 -5.60
N LEU A 126 8.44 -12.60 -5.23
CA LEU A 126 9.09 -11.30 -5.26
C LEU A 126 10.06 -11.14 -4.08
N SER A 127 11.18 -11.86 -4.11
CA SER A 127 12.15 -11.96 -3.02
C SER A 127 12.79 -10.63 -2.61
N SER A 128 12.88 -9.67 -3.53
CA SER A 128 13.43 -8.34 -3.29
C SER A 128 12.39 -7.30 -2.83
N LEU A 129 11.11 -7.66 -2.76
CA LEU A 129 10.03 -6.72 -2.46
C LEU A 129 10.13 -6.22 -1.01
N GLN A 130 10.26 -4.92 -0.86
CA GLN A 130 10.34 -4.24 0.44
C GLN A 130 9.13 -3.34 0.70
N SER A 131 8.46 -2.86 -0.34
CA SER A 131 7.31 -1.97 -0.20
C SER A 131 6.19 -2.35 -1.15
N ILE A 132 4.98 -2.49 -0.63
CA ILE A 132 3.77 -2.67 -1.45
C ILE A 132 2.70 -1.69 -1.02
N SER A 133 2.05 -1.07 -2.01
CA SER A 133 0.96 -0.14 -1.80
C SER A 133 -0.27 -0.61 -2.58
N LEU A 134 -1.33 -0.93 -1.85
CA LEU A 134 -2.63 -1.39 -2.33
C LEU A 134 -3.74 -0.41 -1.92
N ALA A 135 -3.38 0.86 -1.71
CA ALA A 135 -4.34 1.88 -1.29
C ALA A 135 -5.47 2.03 -2.33
N ASN A 136 -6.69 2.31 -1.88
CA ASN A 136 -7.85 2.51 -2.76
C ASN A 136 -8.09 1.29 -3.68
N ASN A 137 -8.34 0.14 -3.06
CA ASN A 137 -8.70 -1.12 -3.73
C ASN A 137 -9.99 -1.69 -3.10
N LYS A 138 -10.24 -2.99 -3.26
CA LYS A 138 -11.45 -3.67 -2.78
C LYS A 138 -11.10 -4.82 -1.82
N LEU A 139 -10.00 -4.69 -1.08
CA LEU A 139 -9.55 -5.71 -0.12
C LEU A 139 -10.50 -5.77 1.06
N MET A 140 -10.98 -6.97 1.39
CA MET A 140 -11.83 -7.22 2.57
C MET A 140 -11.03 -7.63 3.81
N ARG A 141 -9.77 -8.02 3.62
CA ARG A 141 -8.80 -8.40 4.66
C ARG A 141 -7.39 -8.14 4.14
N ILE A 142 -6.39 -8.13 5.01
CA ILE A 142 -4.99 -8.21 4.57
C ILE A 142 -4.75 -9.61 3.99
N PRO A 143 -4.38 -9.74 2.70
CA PRO A 143 -4.16 -11.04 2.06
C PRO A 143 -3.07 -11.88 2.75
N PRO A 144 -3.33 -13.17 3.07
CA PRO A 144 -2.32 -14.04 3.68
C PRO A 144 -1.06 -14.21 2.82
N SER A 145 -1.20 -14.15 1.49
CA SER A 145 -0.11 -14.21 0.51
C SER A 145 0.90 -13.07 0.69
N ILE A 146 0.44 -11.85 0.98
CA ILE A 146 1.32 -10.71 1.28
C ILE A 146 2.04 -10.95 2.60
N CYS A 147 1.36 -11.50 3.61
CA CYS A 147 1.96 -11.76 4.90
C CYS A 147 3.15 -12.74 4.82
N GLN A 148 3.22 -13.57 3.78
CA GLN A 148 4.33 -14.49 3.55
C GLN A 148 5.56 -13.82 2.89
N THR A 149 5.46 -12.56 2.45
CA THR A 149 6.58 -11.80 1.86
C THR A 149 7.55 -11.32 2.95
N ARG A 150 8.48 -12.21 3.36
CA ARG A 150 9.38 -11.98 4.50
C ARG A 150 10.25 -10.72 4.40
N GLY A 151 10.55 -10.24 3.19
CA GLY A 151 11.36 -9.03 2.96
C GLY A 151 10.61 -7.71 3.13
N LEU A 152 9.29 -7.75 3.33
CA LEU A 152 8.45 -6.56 3.32
C LEU A 152 8.68 -5.68 4.55
N GLN A 153 8.96 -4.40 4.29
CA GLN A 153 9.23 -3.37 5.29
C GLN A 153 8.11 -2.33 5.37
N SER A 154 7.37 -2.12 4.27
CA SER A 154 6.27 -1.15 4.21
C SER A 154 5.05 -1.75 3.52
N LEU A 155 3.92 -1.73 4.23
CA LEU A 155 2.62 -2.18 3.73
C LEU A 155 1.61 -1.03 3.86
N ILE A 156 1.03 -0.62 2.73
CA ILE A 156 -0.02 0.39 2.68
C ILE A 156 -1.28 -0.26 2.08
N VAL A 157 -2.35 -0.31 2.87
CA VAL A 157 -3.66 -0.86 2.49
C VAL A 157 -4.80 0.11 2.79
N ASP A 158 -4.50 1.41 2.75
CA ASP A 158 -5.45 2.49 3.00
C ASP A 158 -6.65 2.44 2.04
N ASP A 159 -7.79 3.01 2.44
CA ASP A 159 -8.99 3.12 1.59
C ASP A 159 -9.42 1.76 0.99
N ASN A 160 -9.58 0.76 1.86
CA ASN A 160 -10.08 -0.56 1.50
C ASN A 160 -11.29 -0.90 2.39
N MET A 161 -11.69 -2.18 2.43
CA MET A 161 -12.85 -2.68 3.18
C MET A 161 -12.41 -3.69 4.25
N ILE A 162 -11.19 -3.52 4.78
CA ILE A 162 -10.59 -4.43 5.76
C ILE A 162 -11.31 -4.29 7.10
N THR A 163 -11.76 -5.40 7.67
CA THR A 163 -12.52 -5.40 8.94
C THR A 163 -11.68 -5.71 10.18
N GLU A 164 -10.50 -6.31 10.00
CA GLU A 164 -9.59 -6.69 11.07
C GLU A 164 -8.13 -6.80 10.59
N ILE A 165 -7.19 -6.64 11.52
CA ILE A 165 -5.81 -7.09 11.34
C ILE A 165 -5.70 -8.49 11.97
N GLY A 166 -5.80 -9.53 11.13
CA GLY A 166 -5.84 -10.93 11.55
C GLY A 166 -4.47 -11.55 11.84
N ASP A 167 -4.49 -12.86 12.15
CA ASP A 167 -3.32 -13.58 12.67
C ASP A 167 -2.16 -13.73 11.68
N ASP A 168 -2.44 -13.70 10.37
CA ASP A 168 -1.42 -13.89 9.34
C ASP A 168 -0.36 -12.79 9.37
N ILE A 169 -0.67 -11.61 9.91
CA ILE A 169 0.27 -10.48 10.02
C ILE A 169 1.55 -10.85 10.76
N ARG A 170 1.52 -11.86 11.64
CA ARG A 170 2.68 -12.36 12.42
C ARG A 170 3.90 -12.73 11.56
N HIS A 171 3.69 -13.04 10.28
CA HIS A 171 4.74 -13.45 9.36
C HIS A 171 5.55 -12.27 8.80
N LEU A 172 5.06 -11.03 8.92
CA LEU A 172 5.73 -9.82 8.47
C LEU A 172 6.75 -9.29 9.50
N CYS A 173 7.66 -10.13 9.98
CA CYS A 173 8.58 -9.79 11.06
C CYS A 173 9.55 -8.62 10.77
N ASN A 174 9.75 -8.28 9.49
CA ASN A 174 10.60 -7.16 9.05
C ASN A 174 9.80 -5.87 8.77
N LEU A 175 8.49 -5.85 9.04
CA LEU A 175 7.65 -4.69 8.76
C LEU A 175 8.02 -3.53 9.69
N VAL A 176 8.35 -2.39 9.08
CA VAL A 176 8.72 -1.14 9.77
C VAL A 176 7.56 -0.15 9.75
N SER A 177 6.73 -0.19 8.70
CA SER A 177 5.62 0.73 8.49
C SER A 177 4.37 -0.01 8.04
N LEU A 178 3.27 0.18 8.74
CA LEU A 178 1.94 -0.31 8.37
C LEU A 178 0.96 0.87 8.33
N SER A 179 0.31 1.04 7.18
CA SER A 179 -0.81 1.96 7.02
C SER A 179 -2.04 1.18 6.57
N ALA A 180 -3.12 1.31 7.32
CA ALA A 180 -4.44 0.73 7.04
C ALA A 180 -5.54 1.75 7.34
N ALA A 181 -5.30 3.01 6.96
CA ALA A 181 -6.23 4.11 7.17
C ALA A 181 -7.52 3.92 6.33
N HIS A 182 -8.61 4.56 6.76
CA HIS A 182 -9.90 4.57 6.06
C HIS A 182 -10.37 3.17 5.63
N ASN A 183 -10.40 2.25 6.60
CA ASN A 183 -10.94 0.91 6.46
C ASN A 183 -12.13 0.71 7.43
N ALA A 184 -12.58 -0.53 7.62
CA ALA A 184 -13.62 -0.88 8.58
C ALA A 184 -13.06 -1.67 9.78
N ILE A 185 -11.80 -1.43 10.14
CA ILE A 185 -11.10 -2.21 11.16
C ILE A 185 -11.76 -1.98 12.52
N SER A 186 -12.17 -3.06 13.16
CA SER A 186 -12.79 -3.06 14.49
C SER A 186 -11.98 -3.84 15.54
N SER A 187 -11.05 -4.70 15.08
CA SER A 187 -10.20 -5.53 15.93
C SER A 187 -8.79 -5.67 15.35
N ILE A 188 -7.82 -5.85 16.24
CA ILE A 188 -6.42 -6.12 15.92
C ILE A 188 -5.99 -7.32 16.74
N SER A 189 -5.57 -8.40 16.08
CA SER A 189 -5.12 -9.61 16.74
C SER A 189 -3.92 -9.35 17.66
N PRO A 190 -3.88 -9.97 18.86
CA PRO A 190 -2.74 -9.84 19.78
C PRO A 190 -1.42 -10.37 19.18
N VAL A 191 -1.46 -11.16 18.10
CA VAL A 191 -0.24 -11.62 17.43
C VAL A 191 0.53 -10.50 16.73
N ILE A 192 -0.04 -9.28 16.63
CA ILE A 192 0.65 -8.09 16.11
C ILE A 192 1.98 -7.82 16.85
N VAL A 193 2.11 -8.29 18.10
CA VAL A 193 3.36 -8.23 18.89
C VAL A 193 4.58 -8.83 18.16
N HIS A 194 4.38 -9.74 17.20
CA HIS A 194 5.46 -10.34 16.40
C HIS A 194 6.07 -9.36 15.38
N LEU A 195 5.42 -8.22 15.12
CA LEU A 195 5.96 -7.13 14.31
C LEU A 195 7.00 -6.32 15.11
N ALA A 196 8.06 -6.99 15.57
CA ALA A 196 9.05 -6.44 16.49
C ALA A 196 9.85 -5.26 15.92
N GLN A 197 9.81 -5.04 14.60
CA GLN A 197 10.46 -3.91 13.93
C GLN A 197 9.50 -2.76 13.59
N LEU A 198 8.21 -2.86 13.94
CA LEU A 198 7.22 -1.87 13.55
C LEU A 198 7.44 -0.55 14.29
N ARG A 199 7.70 0.51 13.52
CA ARG A 199 7.98 1.86 14.04
C ARG A 199 6.88 2.86 13.75
N ARG A 200 6.08 2.60 12.72
CA ARG A 200 4.99 3.48 12.28
C ARG A 200 3.72 2.66 12.05
N LEU A 201 2.65 3.07 12.72
CA LEU A 201 1.33 2.51 12.56
C LEU A 201 0.32 3.63 12.30
N CYS A 202 -0.37 3.57 11.16
CA CYS A 202 -1.47 4.46 10.82
C CYS A 202 -2.74 3.62 10.63
N ILE A 203 -3.76 3.90 11.44
CA ILE A 203 -5.07 3.23 11.40
C ILE A 203 -6.20 4.25 11.48
N ASP A 204 -5.96 5.44 10.92
CA ASP A 204 -6.93 6.54 10.88
C ASP A 204 -8.25 6.13 10.21
N GLY A 205 -9.37 6.76 10.57
CA GLY A 205 -10.65 6.56 9.90
C GLY A 205 -11.23 5.14 10.01
N ASN A 206 -10.76 4.34 10.98
CA ASN A 206 -11.32 3.03 11.33
C ASN A 206 -12.31 3.14 12.48
N ARG A 207 -13.13 2.11 12.74
CA ARG A 207 -14.19 2.16 13.75
C ARG A 207 -13.85 1.28 14.93
N PHE A 208 -13.20 1.85 15.93
CA PHE A 208 -12.90 1.17 17.18
C PHE A 208 -13.91 1.57 18.26
N ASN A 209 -14.45 0.59 18.99
CA ASN A 209 -15.29 0.87 20.16
C ASN A 209 -14.45 1.38 21.34
N ASN A 210 -13.22 0.88 21.47
CA ASN A 210 -12.24 1.24 22.49
C ASN A 210 -10.86 1.20 21.87
N PHE A 211 -9.87 1.79 22.54
CA PHE A 211 -8.47 1.63 22.14
C PHE A 211 -8.10 0.12 22.09
N PRO A 212 -7.48 -0.36 21.00
CA PRO A 212 -7.10 -1.77 20.86
C PRO A 212 -5.83 -2.09 21.66
N ASP A 213 -5.99 -2.78 22.79
CA ASP A 213 -4.89 -3.12 23.70
C ASP A 213 -3.73 -3.88 23.03
N SER A 214 -3.98 -4.60 21.93
CA SER A 214 -2.95 -5.26 21.12
C SER A 214 -1.86 -4.29 20.66
N ILE A 215 -2.17 -3.02 20.38
CA ILE A 215 -1.18 -2.00 19.97
C ILE A 215 -0.19 -1.71 21.10
N LEU A 216 -0.60 -1.84 22.36
CA LEU A 216 0.24 -1.56 23.54
C LEU A 216 1.39 -2.55 23.71
N SER A 217 1.38 -3.65 22.95
CA SER A 217 2.48 -4.60 22.86
C SER A 217 3.64 -4.14 21.95
N LEU A 218 3.39 -3.16 21.07
CA LEU A 218 4.33 -2.68 20.05
C LEU A 218 5.29 -1.62 20.61
N THR A 219 6.14 -2.02 21.54
CA THR A 219 7.03 -1.11 22.29
C THR A 219 8.08 -0.37 21.44
N GLU A 220 8.32 -0.80 20.20
CA GLU A 220 9.21 -0.14 19.23
C GLU A 220 8.54 0.98 18.41
N LEU A 221 7.23 1.22 18.60
CA LEU A 221 6.52 2.29 17.90
C LEU A 221 7.10 3.67 18.22
N THR A 222 7.34 4.42 17.16
CA THR A 222 7.80 5.81 17.18
C THR A 222 6.76 6.79 16.67
N ALA A 223 5.82 6.32 15.84
CA ALA A 223 4.67 7.10 15.39
C ALA A 223 3.41 6.23 15.41
N LEU A 224 2.34 6.77 16.01
CA LEU A 224 1.01 6.17 16.04
C LEU A 224 -0.02 7.22 15.64
N SER A 225 -0.79 6.91 14.60
CA SER A 225 -1.95 7.71 14.20
C SER A 225 -3.22 6.88 14.32
N MET A 226 -4.17 7.40 15.09
CA MET A 226 -5.53 6.90 15.27
C MET A 226 -6.53 8.06 15.16
N ARG A 227 -6.40 8.87 14.10
CA ARG A 227 -7.31 9.98 13.82
C ARG A 227 -8.67 9.42 13.41
N GLU A 228 -9.77 10.07 13.78
CA GLU A 228 -11.11 9.69 13.29
C GLU A 228 -11.48 8.23 13.63
N CYS A 229 -11.11 7.79 14.84
CA CYS A 229 -11.29 6.41 15.30
C CYS A 229 -12.46 6.20 16.26
N ALA A 230 -13.24 7.26 16.53
CA ALA A 230 -14.33 7.30 17.50
C ALA A 230 -13.91 6.96 18.95
N LEU A 231 -12.64 7.18 19.31
CA LEU A 231 -12.13 6.92 20.66
C LEU A 231 -12.73 7.89 21.67
N SER A 232 -13.30 7.39 22.75
CA SER A 232 -13.78 8.18 23.90
C SER A 232 -12.79 8.22 25.06
N VAL A 233 -11.97 7.18 25.22
CA VAL A 233 -10.98 7.06 26.29
C VAL A 233 -9.66 6.52 25.75
N LEU A 234 -8.55 7.10 26.21
CA LEU A 234 -7.21 6.58 26.00
C LEU A 234 -6.76 5.80 27.25
N PRO A 235 -6.36 4.51 27.13
CA PRO A 235 -6.02 3.71 28.30
C PRO A 235 -4.69 4.16 28.91
N PRO A 236 -4.53 4.13 30.25
CA PRO A 236 -3.27 4.47 30.92
C PRO A 236 -2.06 3.66 30.43
N ALA A 237 -2.31 2.45 29.96
CA ALA A 237 -1.29 1.57 29.43
C ALA A 237 -0.65 2.09 28.11
N ILE A 238 -1.16 3.16 27.50
CA ILE A 238 -0.48 3.88 26.39
C ILE A 238 0.95 4.30 26.76
N ALA A 239 1.19 4.57 28.05
CA ALA A 239 2.49 4.86 28.64
C ALA A 239 3.56 3.78 28.37
N ARG A 240 3.16 2.55 27.98
CA ARG A 240 4.08 1.47 27.59
C ARG A 240 4.82 1.75 26.29
N LEU A 241 4.27 2.60 25.42
CA LEU A 241 4.89 3.00 24.15
C LEU A 241 5.98 4.06 24.38
N SER A 242 6.96 3.76 25.23
CA SER A 242 8.00 4.70 25.70
C SER A 242 8.87 5.31 24.58
N LYS A 243 8.91 4.68 23.40
CA LYS A 243 9.65 5.15 22.21
C LYS A 243 8.84 6.07 21.30
N LEU A 244 7.57 6.32 21.64
CA LEU A 244 6.66 7.13 20.83
C LEU A 244 7.13 8.59 20.77
N ARG A 245 7.19 9.14 19.56
CA ARG A 245 7.61 10.52 19.26
C ARG A 245 6.50 11.35 18.63
N ASP A 246 5.64 10.71 17.83
CA ASP A 246 4.46 11.32 17.21
C ASP A 246 3.21 10.52 17.58
N LEU A 247 2.27 11.18 18.23
CA LEU A 247 0.96 10.63 18.57
C LEU A 247 -0.13 11.54 18.02
N ASN A 248 -0.92 11.01 17.08
CA ASN A 248 -2.08 11.70 16.53
C ASN A 248 -3.37 11.00 16.93
N LEU A 249 -4.17 11.70 17.73
CA LEU A 249 -5.50 11.29 18.21
C LEU A 249 -6.56 12.34 17.82
N SER A 250 -6.30 13.11 16.77
CA SER A 250 -7.25 14.15 16.32
C SER A 250 -8.57 13.55 15.83
N ASP A 251 -9.63 14.35 15.82
CA ASP A 251 -10.95 13.95 15.33
C ASP A 251 -11.53 12.72 16.06
N ASN A 252 -11.36 12.68 17.39
CA ASN A 252 -11.95 11.65 18.25
C ASN A 252 -12.97 12.28 19.22
N ALA A 253 -13.40 11.52 20.22
CA ALA A 253 -14.35 11.95 21.25
C ALA A 253 -13.70 12.00 22.64
N LEU A 254 -12.38 12.21 22.72
CA LEU A 254 -11.63 12.24 23.98
C LEU A 254 -11.98 13.50 24.78
N ASP A 255 -12.26 13.32 26.07
CA ASP A 255 -12.51 14.40 27.05
C ASP A 255 -11.44 14.45 28.16
N GLY A 256 -10.61 13.42 28.27
CA GLY A 256 -9.51 13.32 29.23
C GLY A 256 -8.27 12.63 28.64
N LEU A 257 -7.16 12.72 29.37
CA LEU A 257 -5.93 11.98 29.09
C LEU A 257 -5.46 11.26 30.35
N PRO A 258 -4.94 10.02 30.23
CA PRO A 258 -4.26 9.38 31.33
C PRO A 258 -2.91 10.06 31.60
N LEU A 259 -2.21 9.64 32.65
CA LEU A 259 -0.83 10.07 32.90
C LEU A 259 0.07 9.66 31.72
N LEU A 260 0.66 10.66 31.05
CA LEU A 260 1.54 10.46 29.90
C LEU A 260 3.03 10.57 30.25
N GLY A 261 3.39 10.76 31.53
CA GLY A 261 4.77 11.07 31.93
C GLY A 261 5.84 10.04 31.58
N ALA A 262 5.45 8.79 31.25
CA ALA A 262 6.37 7.77 30.75
C ALA A 262 6.73 7.95 29.25
N LEU A 263 5.93 8.69 28.50
CA LEU A 263 6.17 9.05 27.09
C LEU A 263 7.20 10.19 26.99
N SER A 264 8.35 9.99 27.61
CA SER A 264 9.40 11.01 27.74
C SER A 264 9.95 11.49 26.40
N LEU A 265 9.88 10.67 25.35
CA LEU A 265 10.36 10.98 23.99
C LEU A 265 9.28 11.60 23.09
N LEU A 266 8.07 11.83 23.60
CA LEU A 266 6.96 12.35 22.80
C LEU A 266 7.23 13.81 22.42
N SER A 267 7.40 14.05 21.13
CA SER A 267 7.74 15.36 20.57
C SER A 267 6.54 16.05 19.91
N ILE A 268 5.57 15.28 19.43
CA ILE A 268 4.40 15.77 18.70
C ILE A 268 3.17 15.07 19.26
N LEU A 269 2.21 15.87 19.74
CA LEU A 269 0.93 15.40 20.24
C LEU A 269 -0.20 16.18 19.57
N ARG A 270 -1.01 15.48 18.75
CA ARG A 270 -2.17 16.08 18.06
C ARG A 270 -3.46 15.56 18.68
N LEU A 271 -4.24 16.48 19.21
CA LEU A 271 -5.50 16.28 19.94
C LEU A 271 -6.60 17.20 19.38
N SER A 272 -6.43 17.70 18.16
CA SER A 272 -7.40 18.59 17.52
C SER A 272 -8.76 17.91 17.36
N ASN A 273 -9.85 18.68 17.38
CA ASN A 273 -11.22 18.19 17.19
C ASN A 273 -11.59 17.04 18.16
N ASN A 274 -11.42 17.28 19.46
CA ASN A 274 -11.84 16.40 20.55
C ASN A 274 -12.83 17.15 21.46
N ARG A 275 -13.04 16.67 22.69
CA ARG A 275 -14.02 17.20 23.65
C ARG A 275 -13.37 17.76 24.93
N TYR A 276 -12.09 18.15 24.87
CA TYR A 276 -11.41 18.73 26.02
C TYR A 276 -12.04 20.07 26.42
N MET A 277 -12.47 20.18 27.68
CA MET A 277 -13.02 21.42 28.27
C MET A 277 -11.97 22.27 28.98
N GLU A 278 -10.83 21.68 29.33
CA GLU A 278 -9.69 22.32 29.97
C GLU A 278 -8.40 21.77 29.34
N LEU A 279 -7.27 22.46 29.58
CA LEU A 279 -5.96 21.94 29.19
C LEU A 279 -5.63 20.70 30.06
N PRO A 280 -5.41 19.51 29.50
CA PRO A 280 -5.19 18.31 30.32
C PRO A 280 -3.85 18.36 31.05
N ASP A 281 -3.84 18.36 32.39
CA ASP A 281 -2.61 18.38 33.20
C ASP A 281 -1.58 17.30 32.83
N ALA A 282 -2.04 16.17 32.28
CA ALA A 282 -1.18 15.11 31.77
C ALA A 282 -0.14 15.62 30.74
N VAL A 283 -0.45 16.67 29.95
CA VAL A 283 0.48 17.25 28.97
C VAL A 283 1.65 17.98 29.63
N LEU A 284 1.48 18.46 30.88
CA LEU A 284 2.53 19.15 31.64
C LEU A 284 3.69 18.21 32.01
N SER A 285 3.46 16.90 31.97
CA SER A 285 4.49 15.88 32.25
C SER A 285 5.40 15.58 31.05
N LEU A 286 5.06 16.06 29.85
CA LEU A 286 5.76 15.77 28.60
C LEU A 286 6.91 16.77 28.37
N ARG A 287 8.14 16.36 28.71
CA ARG A 287 9.31 17.26 28.70
C ARG A 287 9.88 17.57 27.32
N ASP A 288 9.81 16.62 26.39
CA ASP A 288 10.36 16.76 25.04
C ASP A 288 9.31 17.24 24.02
N LEU A 289 8.12 17.64 24.48
CA LEU A 289 7.02 18.05 23.61
C LEU A 289 7.35 19.37 22.89
N LYS A 290 7.31 19.34 21.56
CA LYS A 290 7.59 20.50 20.69
C LYS A 290 6.34 21.03 20.02
N GLU A 291 5.39 20.16 19.72
CA GLU A 291 4.14 20.49 19.04
C GLU A 291 2.96 19.88 19.82
N LEU A 292 2.05 20.75 20.27
CA LEU A 292 0.77 20.37 20.86
C LEU A 292 -0.35 21.04 20.06
N SER A 293 -1.20 20.23 19.43
CA SER A 293 -2.37 20.73 18.71
C SER A 293 -3.64 20.40 19.47
N LEU A 294 -4.37 21.43 19.89
CA LEU A 294 -5.66 21.35 20.60
C LEU A 294 -6.77 22.13 19.87
N THR A 295 -6.56 22.47 18.61
CA THR A 295 -7.53 23.23 17.79
C THR A 295 -8.87 22.49 17.71
N GLY A 296 -9.99 23.20 17.78
CA GLY A 296 -11.33 22.58 17.69
C GLY A 296 -11.77 21.77 18.92
N ASN A 297 -11.22 22.07 20.11
CA ASN A 297 -11.74 21.58 21.40
C ASN A 297 -12.70 22.62 22.04
N LEU A 298 -13.15 22.35 23.26
CA LEU A 298 -14.10 23.15 24.03
C LEU A 298 -13.43 23.87 25.23
N ILE A 299 -12.13 24.16 25.11
CA ILE A 299 -11.32 24.73 26.20
C ILE A 299 -11.77 26.17 26.50
N GLN A 300 -12.06 26.48 27.77
CA GLN A 300 -12.47 27.80 28.26
C GLN A 300 -11.45 28.39 29.24
#